data_AF-A0A9X3H6C7-F1
#
_entry.id   AF-A0A9X3H6C7-F1
#
_cell.length_a   1.000
_cell.length_b   1.000
_cell.length_c   1.000
_cell.angle_alpha   90.00
_cell.angle_beta   90.00
_cell.angle_gamma   90.00
#
_symmetry.space_group_name_H-M   'P 1'
#
loop_
_entity.id
_entity.type
_entity.pdbx_description
1 polymer ?
#
loop_
_entity_poly.entity_id
_entity_poly.type
_entity_poly.pdbx_seq_one_letter_code
_entity_poly.pdbx_strand_id
1 'polypeptide(L)'
;MFLSISDFYFPGSFALLVLLVLTVFRHIQAKKQQSEEASYQEEVRKKELTRIIETREERTNDQKFSEERFWKMIDDTTSRAKDGYTFQLGVLRDKLSNLEKDELIELDNLYSFLIEENINQDLTATTAIIFGDGSPSAAILLMNLFIMQGEVFFKNACHNPNLIIGKSFNALEGRTIQDLIADLYFKKTSTLIPLRPDNDEEGFKIPGKPWKQKELPSRYPELWEAFA
;
A
#
# COMPACT_ATOMS: atom_id res chain seq x y z
N MET A 1 -25.10 -62.73 -42.98
CA MET A 1 -24.57 -61.50 -43.61
C MET A 1 -23.64 -60.86 -42.61
N PHE A 2 -22.38 -61.31 -42.56
CA PHE A 2 -21.36 -60.80 -41.64
C PHE A 2 -20.47 -59.86 -42.43
N LEU A 3 -20.61 -58.55 -42.19
CA LEU A 3 -19.67 -57.57 -42.71
C LEU A 3 -18.39 -57.65 -41.87
N SER A 4 -17.31 -58.11 -42.49
CA SER A 4 -15.96 -58.13 -41.93
C SER A 4 -15.52 -56.70 -41.63
N ILE A 5 -15.09 -56.45 -40.39
CA ILE A 5 -14.62 -55.15 -39.88
C ILE A 5 -13.16 -54.87 -40.35
N SER A 6 -12.64 -55.60 -41.34
CA SER A 6 -11.21 -55.59 -41.67
C SER A 6 -10.72 -54.39 -42.50
N ASP A 7 -11.58 -53.57 -43.09
CA ASP A 7 -11.14 -52.67 -44.18
C ASP A 7 -11.28 -51.16 -43.89
N PHE A 8 -11.33 -50.76 -42.61
CA PHE A 8 -11.25 -49.33 -42.22
C PHE A 8 -9.87 -48.97 -41.64
N TYR A 9 -8.80 -49.35 -42.36
CA TYR A 9 -7.48 -48.77 -42.13
C TYR A 9 -7.46 -47.36 -42.74
N PHE A 10 -7.89 -46.36 -41.96
CA PHE A 10 -7.76 -44.95 -42.32
C PHE A 10 -6.35 -44.49 -41.92
N PRO A 11 -5.36 -44.37 -42.84
CA PRO A 11 -4.00 -43.91 -42.50
C PRO A 11 -3.97 -42.51 -41.86
N GLY A 12 -5.07 -41.75 -41.96
CA GLY A 12 -5.25 -40.46 -41.27
C GLY A 12 -5.38 -40.55 -39.75
N SER A 13 -5.85 -41.66 -39.17
CA SER A 13 -6.06 -41.77 -37.71
C SER A 13 -4.75 -41.87 -36.94
N PHE A 14 -3.76 -42.61 -37.48
CA PHE A 14 -2.43 -42.72 -36.90
C PHE A 14 -1.66 -41.40 -36.97
N ALA A 15 -1.74 -40.69 -38.11
CA ALA A 15 -1.12 -39.37 -38.26
C ALA A 15 -1.70 -38.34 -37.28
N LEU A 16 -3.03 -38.36 -37.07
CA LEU A 16 -3.70 -37.51 -36.08
C LEU A 16 -3.24 -37.82 -34.65
N LEU A 17 -3.09 -39.11 -34.31
CA LEU A 17 -2.64 -39.53 -32.98
C LEU A 17 -1.18 -39.11 -32.73
N VAL A 18 -0.30 -39.25 -33.73
CA VAL A 18 1.10 -38.78 -33.66
C VAL A 18 1.16 -37.25 -33.49
N LEU A 19 0.36 -36.50 -34.25
CA LEU A 19 0.27 -35.04 -34.10
C LEU A 19 -0.22 -34.65 -32.70
N LEU A 20 -1.24 -35.34 -32.18
CA LEU A 20 -1.78 -35.08 -30.84
C LEU A 20 -0.72 -35.33 -29.76
N VAL A 21 0.00 -36.46 -29.83
CA VAL A 21 1.12 -36.76 -28.92
C VAL A 21 2.21 -35.69 -29.00
N LEU A 22 2.59 -35.25 -30.21
CA LEU A 22 3.59 -34.19 -30.39
C LEU A 22 3.13 -32.85 -29.81
N THR A 23 1.85 -32.49 -29.98
CA THR A 23 1.31 -31.24 -29.40
C THR A 23 1.26 -31.30 -27.87
N VAL A 24 0.84 -32.42 -27.29
CA VAL A 24 0.86 -32.63 -25.82
C VAL A 24 2.28 -32.58 -25.30
N PHE A 25 3.23 -33.24 -25.96
CA PHE A 25 4.64 -33.20 -25.57
C PHE A 25 5.23 -31.79 -25.63
N ARG A 26 4.95 -31.03 -26.70
CA ARG A 26 5.34 -29.61 -26.81
C ARG A 26 4.72 -28.76 -25.71
N HIS A 27 3.45 -28.99 -25.38
CA HIS A 27 2.78 -28.25 -24.31
C HIS A 27 3.40 -28.54 -22.94
N ILE A 28 3.74 -29.81 -22.65
CA ILE A 28 4.43 -30.20 -21.41
C ILE A 28 5.82 -29.55 -21.34
N GLN A 29 6.60 -29.57 -22.44
CA GLN A 29 7.91 -28.92 -22.47
C GLN A 29 7.81 -27.40 -22.28
N ALA A 30 6.87 -26.74 -22.96
CA ALA A 30 6.65 -25.30 -22.82
C ALA A 30 6.25 -24.92 -21.39
N LYS A 31 5.36 -25.71 -20.76
CA LYS A 31 4.96 -25.49 -19.36
C LYS A 31 6.13 -25.69 -18.39
N LYS A 32 6.99 -26.68 -18.65
CA LYS A 32 8.20 -26.91 -17.86
C LYS A 32 9.17 -25.74 -17.98
N GLN A 33 9.43 -25.27 -19.21
CA GLN A 33 10.31 -24.14 -19.46
C GLN A 33 9.77 -22.86 -18.82
N GLN A 34 8.47 -22.58 -18.94
CA GLN A 34 7.84 -21.43 -18.28
C GLN A 34 7.97 -21.50 -16.75
N SER A 35 7.85 -22.70 -16.17
CA SER A 35 8.06 -22.91 -14.73
C SER A 35 9.52 -22.71 -14.31
N GLU A 36 10.48 -23.19 -15.11
CA GLU A 36 11.92 -23.01 -14.85
C GLU A 36 12.30 -21.52 -14.96
N GLU A 37 11.81 -20.81 -15.98
CA GLU A 37 11.98 -19.37 -16.15
C GLU A 37 11.35 -18.59 -15.00
N ALA A 38 10.13 -18.91 -14.59
CA ALA A 38 9.47 -18.26 -13.46
C ALA A 38 10.25 -18.46 -12.14
N SER A 39 10.74 -19.69 -11.89
CA SER A 39 11.57 -19.99 -10.72
C SER A 39 12.88 -19.19 -10.73
N TYR A 40 13.55 -19.13 -11.88
CA TYR A 40 14.77 -18.36 -12.04
C TYR A 40 14.55 -16.86 -11.80
N GLN A 41 13.49 -16.28 -12.38
CA GLN A 41 13.13 -14.89 -12.17
C GLN A 41 12.79 -14.60 -10.70
N GLU A 42 12.11 -15.53 -10.01
CA GLU A 42 11.82 -15.40 -8.59
C GLU A 42 13.09 -15.42 -7.73
N GLU A 43 14.05 -16.29 -8.04
CA GLU A 43 15.35 -16.32 -7.35
C GLU A 43 16.15 -15.03 -7.57
N VAL A 44 16.21 -14.53 -8.80
CA VAL A 44 16.87 -13.25 -9.12
C VAL A 44 16.20 -12.11 -8.36
N ARG A 45 14.86 -12.06 -8.36
CA ARG A 45 14.10 -11.06 -7.60
C ARG A 45 14.38 -11.15 -6.10
N LYS A 46 14.42 -12.35 -5.52
CA LYS A 46 14.74 -12.55 -4.09
C LYS A 46 16.13 -12.04 -3.76
N LYS A 47 17.15 -12.41 -4.55
CA LYS A 47 18.53 -11.95 -4.36
C LYS A 47 18.64 -10.43 -4.44
N GLU A 48 17.94 -9.81 -5.39
CA GLU A 48 17.94 -8.36 -5.55
C GLU A 48 17.26 -7.65 -4.38
N LEU A 49 16.12 -8.18 -3.91
CA LEU A 49 15.45 -7.65 -2.72
C LEU A 49 16.32 -7.78 -1.46
N THR A 50 16.96 -8.94 -1.26
CA THR A 50 17.91 -9.15 -0.16
C THR A 50 19.05 -8.13 -0.23
N ARG A 51 19.67 -7.95 -1.40
CA ARG A 51 20.73 -6.97 -1.61
C ARG A 51 20.27 -5.55 -1.25
N ILE A 52 19.09 -5.14 -1.72
CA ILE A 52 18.53 -3.81 -1.48
C ILE A 52 18.26 -3.58 0.02
N ILE A 53 17.82 -4.61 0.76
CA ILE A 53 17.60 -4.53 2.20
C ILE A 53 18.92 -4.46 2.97
N GLU A 54 19.88 -5.34 2.66
CA GLU A 54 21.19 -5.41 3.33
C GLU A 54 22.06 -4.18 3.10
N THR A 55 21.87 -3.50 1.97
CA THR A 55 22.61 -2.27 1.61
C THR A 55 21.86 -0.99 1.98
N ARG A 56 20.75 -1.09 2.71
CA ARG A 56 19.98 0.08 3.13
C ARG A 56 20.80 0.89 4.14
N GLU A 57 21.07 2.14 3.77
CA GLU A 57 21.82 3.06 4.61
C GLU A 57 21.02 3.50 5.83
N GLU A 58 21.73 3.84 6.91
CA GLU A 58 21.15 4.54 8.05
C GLU A 58 20.93 6.01 7.72
N ARG A 59 19.85 6.58 8.26
CA ARG A 59 19.47 7.96 8.05
C ARG A 59 20.38 8.88 8.85
N THR A 60 21.01 9.81 8.14
CA THR A 60 21.84 10.88 8.73
C THR A 60 21.12 12.23 8.74
N ASN A 61 20.14 12.44 7.85
CA ASN A 61 19.31 13.64 7.80
C ASN A 61 18.06 13.50 8.68
N ASP A 62 18.05 14.20 9.81
CA ASP A 62 16.95 14.26 10.78
C ASP A 62 16.02 15.48 10.59
N GLN A 63 16.33 16.34 9.62
CA GLN A 63 15.56 17.56 9.37
C GLN A 63 14.16 17.22 8.89
N LYS A 64 13.20 18.09 9.23
CA LYS A 64 11.81 17.97 8.77
C LYS A 64 11.59 18.92 7.61
N PHE A 65 10.80 18.46 6.65
CA PHE A 65 10.33 19.33 5.57
C PHE A 65 9.50 20.46 6.14
N SER A 66 9.46 21.61 5.46
CA SER A 66 8.65 22.74 5.89
C SER A 66 7.17 22.36 5.94
N GLU A 67 6.58 22.41 7.13
CA GLU A 67 5.16 22.12 7.36
C GLU A 67 4.26 23.05 6.54
N GLU A 68 4.59 24.34 6.44
CA GLU A 68 3.87 25.30 5.58
C GLU A 68 3.90 24.89 4.10
N ARG A 69 5.07 24.53 3.57
CA ARG A 69 5.20 24.06 2.18
C ARG A 69 4.41 22.78 1.97
N PHE A 70 4.43 21.87 2.94
CA PHE A 70 3.68 20.62 2.89
C PHE A 70 2.17 20.86 2.81
N TRP A 71 1.61 21.62 3.75
CA TRP A 71 0.17 21.91 3.75
C TRP A 71 -0.27 22.69 2.52
N LYS A 72 0.55 23.62 2.03
CA LYS A 72 0.29 24.29 0.75
C LYS A 72 0.23 23.31 -0.42
N MET A 73 1.08 22.28 -0.44
CA MET A 73 1.00 21.23 -1.47
C MET A 73 -0.30 20.41 -1.34
N ILE A 74 -0.73 20.09 -0.12
CA ILE A 74 -1.99 19.39 0.13
C ILE A 74 -3.18 20.24 -0.32
N ASP A 75 -3.24 21.52 0.03
CA ASP A 75 -4.32 22.43 -0.39
C ASP A 75 -4.39 22.58 -1.91
N ASP A 76 -3.23 22.73 -2.55
CA ASP A 76 -3.12 22.74 -4.01
C ASP A 76 -3.62 21.43 -4.64
N THR A 77 -3.43 20.29 -3.99
CA THR A 77 -3.93 19.00 -4.51
C THR A 77 -5.44 18.89 -4.35
N THR A 78 -5.97 19.34 -3.21
CA THR A 78 -7.41 19.34 -2.91
C THR A 78 -8.18 20.20 -3.90
N SER A 79 -7.66 21.39 -4.24
CA SER A 79 -8.30 22.29 -5.22
C SER A 79 -8.27 21.79 -6.67
N ARG A 80 -7.32 20.90 -7.00
CA ARG A 80 -7.13 20.36 -8.37
C ARG A 80 -7.70 18.96 -8.54
N ALA A 81 -7.89 18.24 -7.45
CA ALA A 81 -8.42 16.89 -7.47
C ALA A 81 -9.92 16.92 -7.80
N LYS A 82 -10.33 16.15 -8.82
CA LYS A 82 -11.73 15.71 -8.87
C LYS A 82 -11.96 14.82 -7.65
N ASP A 83 -13.15 14.88 -7.06
CA ASP A 83 -13.50 14.11 -5.85
C ASP A 83 -12.93 12.69 -5.90
N GLY A 84 -12.08 12.33 -4.94
CA GLY A 84 -11.52 10.99 -4.84
C GLY A 84 -10.06 10.93 -4.39
N TYR A 85 -9.80 10.08 -3.41
CA TYR A 85 -8.50 9.88 -2.78
C TYR A 85 -7.39 9.48 -3.77
N THR A 86 -7.63 8.48 -4.62
CA THR A 86 -6.67 8.03 -5.65
C THR A 86 -6.21 9.18 -6.56
N PHE A 87 -7.15 10.01 -7.02
CA PHE A 87 -6.83 11.10 -7.94
C PHE A 87 -5.98 12.16 -7.24
N GLN A 88 -6.33 12.50 -5.99
CA GLN A 88 -5.56 13.43 -5.18
C GLN A 88 -4.13 12.91 -4.90
N LEU A 89 -3.98 11.62 -4.60
CA LEU A 89 -2.65 10.99 -4.48
C LEU A 89 -1.85 11.06 -5.79
N GLY A 90 -2.50 10.91 -6.94
CA GLY A 90 -1.86 11.08 -8.25
C GLY A 90 -1.32 12.50 -8.45
N VAL A 91 -2.14 13.52 -8.17
CA VAL A 91 -1.72 14.94 -8.25
C VAL A 91 -0.60 15.25 -7.25
N LEU A 92 -0.68 14.69 -6.04
CA LEU A 92 0.35 14.85 -5.02
C LEU A 92 1.66 14.19 -5.47
N ARG A 93 1.62 12.98 -6.02
CA ARG A 93 2.79 12.28 -6.57
C ARG A 93 3.53 13.13 -7.60
N ASP A 94 2.79 13.77 -8.52
CA ASP A 94 3.39 14.64 -9.53
C ASP A 94 4.13 15.83 -8.90
N LYS A 95 3.55 16.46 -7.87
CA LYS A 95 4.22 17.53 -7.11
C LYS A 95 5.47 17.03 -6.41
N LEU A 96 5.36 15.94 -5.66
CA LEU A 96 6.46 15.34 -4.88
C LEU A 96 7.58 14.84 -5.79
N SER A 97 7.30 14.48 -7.05
CA SER A 97 8.32 14.03 -8.00
C SER A 97 9.39 15.08 -8.32
N ASN A 98 9.08 16.36 -8.08
CA ASN A 98 10.02 17.48 -8.29
C ASN A 98 10.94 17.72 -7.09
N LEU A 99 10.69 17.08 -5.93
CA LEU A 99 11.55 17.22 -4.76
C LEU A 99 12.88 16.51 -4.98
N GLU A 100 13.95 17.05 -4.41
CA GLU A 100 15.25 16.40 -4.38
C GLU A 100 15.26 15.23 -3.38
N LYS A 101 16.30 14.37 -3.46
CA LYS A 101 16.41 13.18 -2.60
C LYS A 101 16.34 13.53 -1.10
N ASP A 102 16.98 14.63 -0.69
CA ASP A 102 17.08 15.04 0.71
C ASP A 102 15.75 15.66 1.18
N GLU A 103 15.06 16.41 0.31
CA GLU A 103 13.71 16.90 0.57
C GLU A 103 12.69 15.75 0.73
N LEU A 104 12.87 14.62 0.04
CA LEU A 104 12.04 13.43 0.24
C LEU A 104 12.29 12.77 1.60
N ILE A 105 13.54 12.73 2.08
CA ILE A 105 13.87 12.25 3.43
C ILE A 105 13.25 13.17 4.49
N GLU A 106 13.39 14.48 4.30
CA GLU A 106 12.79 15.49 5.15
C GLU A 106 11.25 15.40 5.19
N LEU A 107 10.64 15.06 4.07
CA LEU A 107 9.19 14.89 3.97
C LEU A 107 8.73 13.61 4.68
N ASP A 108 9.46 12.50 4.55
CA ASP A 108 9.22 11.29 5.34
C ASP A 108 9.37 11.57 6.84
N ASN A 109 10.33 12.43 7.20
CA ASN A 109 10.52 12.87 8.59
C ASN A 109 9.33 13.67 9.12
N LEU A 110 8.84 14.63 8.35
CA LEU A 110 7.65 15.42 8.69
C LEU A 110 6.41 14.53 8.79
N TYR A 111 6.17 13.67 7.80
CA TYR A 111 5.00 12.80 7.78
C TYR A 111 4.97 11.89 9.00
N SER A 112 6.08 11.21 9.30
CA SER A 112 6.16 10.32 10.45
C SER A 112 5.94 11.07 11.76
N PHE A 113 6.49 12.29 11.89
CA PHE A 113 6.22 13.15 13.04
C PHE A 113 4.75 13.51 13.18
N LEU A 114 4.06 13.89 12.09
CA LEU A 114 2.63 14.19 12.12
C LEU A 114 1.81 12.98 12.60
N ILE A 115 2.20 11.77 12.18
CA ILE A 115 1.56 10.53 12.64
C ILE A 115 1.86 10.26 14.11
N GLU A 116 3.13 10.21 14.50
CA GLU A 116 3.60 9.88 15.85
C GLU A 116 2.98 10.79 16.92
N GLU A 117 2.88 12.09 16.65
CA GLU A 117 2.33 13.08 17.60
C GLU A 117 0.81 12.99 17.78
N ASN A 118 0.09 12.49 16.78
CA ASN A 118 -1.38 12.57 16.75
C ASN A 118 -2.07 11.21 16.90
N ILE A 119 -1.37 10.11 16.64
CA ILE A 119 -1.92 8.77 16.77
C ILE A 119 -2.30 8.48 18.23
N ASN A 120 -3.44 7.83 18.43
CA ASN A 120 -3.93 7.48 19.77
C ASN A 120 -4.90 6.28 19.71
N GLN A 121 -5.24 5.74 20.88
CA GLN A 121 -6.14 4.59 21.01
C GLN A 121 -7.58 4.87 20.53
N ASP A 122 -8.01 6.13 20.49
CA ASP A 122 -9.35 6.47 19.99
C ASP A 122 -9.37 6.40 18.46
N LEU A 123 -8.26 6.73 17.79
CA LEU A 123 -8.10 6.53 16.34
C LEU A 123 -8.06 5.05 15.95
N THR A 124 -7.36 4.20 16.71
CA THR A 124 -7.36 2.75 16.46
C THR A 124 -8.74 2.14 16.72
N ALA A 125 -9.51 2.65 17.69
CA ALA A 125 -10.89 2.25 17.89
C ALA A 125 -11.79 2.67 16.72
N THR A 126 -11.58 3.90 16.23
CA THR A 126 -12.31 4.45 15.09
C THR A 126 -12.09 3.59 13.84
N THR A 127 -10.85 3.18 13.55
CA THR A 127 -10.60 2.31 12.40
C THR A 127 -11.16 0.90 12.57
N ALA A 128 -11.24 0.38 13.80
CA ALA A 128 -11.91 -0.88 14.05
C ALA A 128 -13.41 -0.83 13.74
N ILE A 129 -14.04 0.34 13.90
CA ILE A 129 -15.45 0.57 13.51
C ILE A 129 -15.56 0.74 11.99
N ILE A 130 -14.76 1.62 11.39
CA ILE A 130 -14.90 2.00 9.98
C ILE A 130 -14.41 0.91 9.02
N PHE A 131 -13.26 0.30 9.32
CA PHE A 131 -12.57 -0.67 8.45
C PHE A 131 -12.66 -2.11 8.95
N GLY A 132 -13.14 -2.33 10.18
CA GLY A 132 -13.05 -3.64 10.83
C GLY A 132 -11.63 -4.00 11.29
N ASP A 133 -10.69 -3.04 11.27
CA ASP A 133 -9.30 -3.24 11.68
C ASP A 133 -8.82 -2.14 12.64
N GLY A 134 -8.46 -2.54 13.85
CA GLY A 134 -7.92 -1.67 14.89
C GLY A 134 -6.38 -1.59 14.93
N SER A 135 -5.70 -2.09 13.90
CA SER A 135 -4.25 -2.08 13.82
C SER A 135 -3.66 -0.66 13.72
N PRO A 136 -2.40 -0.45 14.15
CA PRO A 136 -1.70 0.81 13.92
C PRO A 136 -1.67 1.21 12.44
N SER A 137 -1.50 0.25 11.53
CA SER A 137 -1.48 0.50 10.08
C SER A 137 -2.81 1.04 9.57
N ALA A 138 -3.94 0.52 10.06
CA ALA A 138 -5.25 1.06 9.73
C ALA A 138 -5.42 2.49 10.24
N ALA A 139 -4.98 2.78 11.47
CA ALA A 139 -4.99 4.12 12.03
C ALA A 139 -4.13 5.10 11.21
N ILE A 140 -2.95 4.68 10.74
CA ILE A 140 -2.11 5.49 9.84
C ILE A 140 -2.83 5.78 8.53
N LEU A 141 -3.53 4.80 7.94
CA LEU A 141 -4.33 5.02 6.73
C LEU A 141 -5.46 6.04 6.97
N LEU A 142 -6.14 5.96 8.11
CA LEU A 142 -7.16 6.95 8.50
C LEU A 142 -6.57 8.35 8.68
N MET A 143 -5.43 8.45 9.37
CA MET A 143 -4.73 9.72 9.54
C MET A 143 -4.23 10.28 8.20
N ASN A 144 -3.80 9.43 7.27
CA ASN A 144 -3.45 9.85 5.92
C ASN A 144 -4.67 10.44 5.19
N LEU A 145 -5.86 9.85 5.35
CA LEU A 145 -7.09 10.45 4.81
C LEU A 145 -7.36 11.83 5.41
N PHE A 146 -7.13 11.99 6.71
CA PHE A 146 -7.30 13.27 7.37
C PHE A 146 -6.31 14.32 6.86
N ILE A 147 -5.04 13.94 6.67
CA ILE A 147 -4.01 14.79 6.06
C ILE A 147 -4.46 15.24 4.67
N MET A 148 -5.02 14.34 3.86
CA MET A 148 -5.50 14.68 2.51
C MET A 148 -6.69 15.64 2.51
N GLN A 149 -7.37 15.87 3.64
CA GLN A 149 -8.41 16.90 3.80
C GLN A 149 -7.85 18.27 4.23
N GLY A 150 -6.54 18.39 4.43
CA GLY A 150 -5.87 19.62 4.83
C GLY A 150 -5.60 19.73 6.33
N GLU A 151 -4.76 20.69 6.70
CA GLU A 151 -4.20 20.85 8.05
C GLU A 151 -5.27 20.95 9.14
N VAL A 152 -6.24 21.85 8.94
CA VAL A 152 -7.27 22.14 9.93
C VAL A 152 -8.13 20.90 10.17
N PHE A 153 -8.49 20.17 9.11
CA PHE A 153 -9.26 18.95 9.25
C PHE A 153 -8.44 17.88 9.97
N PHE A 154 -7.18 17.69 9.58
CA PHE A 154 -6.26 16.74 10.22
C PHE A 154 -6.15 16.95 11.72
N LYS A 155 -5.77 18.16 12.14
CA LYS A 155 -5.55 18.47 13.57
C LYS A 155 -6.83 18.25 14.39
N ASN A 156 -7.99 18.63 13.85
CA ASN A 156 -9.25 18.45 14.56
C ASN A 156 -9.74 16.99 14.57
N ALA A 157 -9.63 16.27 13.45
CA ALA A 157 -10.12 14.89 13.31
C ALA A 157 -9.28 13.89 14.11
N CYS A 158 -7.99 14.14 14.31
CA CYS A 158 -7.14 13.35 15.20
C CYS A 158 -7.59 13.39 16.68
N HIS A 159 -8.18 14.52 17.11
CA HIS A 159 -8.72 14.70 18.46
C HIS A 159 -10.21 14.36 18.58
N ASN A 160 -10.97 14.55 17.50
CA ASN A 160 -12.39 14.24 17.43
C ASN A 160 -12.69 13.42 16.16
N PRO A 161 -12.57 12.09 16.23
CA PRO A 161 -12.75 11.24 15.06
C PRO A 161 -14.17 11.26 14.48
N ASN A 162 -15.19 11.73 15.21
CA ASN A 162 -16.56 11.87 14.71
C ASN A 162 -16.65 12.83 13.52
N LEU A 163 -15.66 13.71 13.30
CA LEU A 163 -15.60 14.59 12.12
C LEU A 163 -15.51 13.84 10.79
N ILE A 164 -15.22 12.55 10.81
CA ILE A 164 -15.23 11.69 9.63
C ILE A 164 -16.64 11.25 9.22
N ILE A 165 -17.65 11.42 10.07
CA ILE A 165 -19.03 11.04 9.77
C ILE A 165 -19.52 11.83 8.54
N GLY A 166 -20.10 11.12 7.58
CA GLY A 166 -20.58 11.69 6.32
C GLY A 166 -19.48 11.94 5.28
N LYS A 167 -18.22 11.61 5.57
CA LYS A 167 -17.15 11.63 4.56
C LYS A 167 -17.18 10.34 3.74
N SER A 168 -16.87 10.47 2.44
CA SER A 168 -16.81 9.33 1.53
C SER A 168 -15.41 8.71 1.55
N PHE A 169 -15.36 7.37 1.64
CA PHE A 169 -14.13 6.57 1.49
C PHE A 169 -14.04 5.86 0.14
N ASN A 170 -14.85 6.30 -0.83
CA ASN A 170 -14.84 5.70 -2.16
C ASN A 170 -13.45 5.90 -2.80
N ALA A 171 -12.92 4.85 -3.42
CA ALA A 171 -11.57 4.82 -3.99
C ALA A 171 -10.42 4.96 -2.97
N LEU A 172 -10.60 4.48 -1.73
CA LEU A 172 -9.47 4.25 -0.83
C LEU A 172 -8.59 3.11 -1.37
N GLU A 173 -7.52 3.46 -2.05
CA GLU A 173 -6.41 2.56 -2.32
C GLU A 173 -5.55 2.58 -1.06
N GLY A 174 -5.28 1.44 -0.43
CA GLY A 174 -4.53 1.34 0.84
C GLY A 174 -3.05 1.82 0.79
N ARG A 175 -2.69 2.67 -0.18
CA ARG A 175 -1.45 3.43 -0.28
C ARG A 175 -1.57 4.75 0.47
N THR A 176 -0.49 5.17 1.10
CA THR A 176 -0.33 6.40 1.88
C THR A 176 0.65 7.36 1.21
N ILE A 177 0.80 8.57 1.76
CA ILE A 177 1.84 9.51 1.33
C ILE A 177 3.24 8.91 1.55
N GLN A 178 3.45 8.14 2.62
CA GLN A 178 4.73 7.48 2.88
C GLN A 178 5.12 6.49 1.77
N ASP A 179 4.16 5.73 1.25
CA ASP A 179 4.39 4.84 0.11
C ASP A 179 4.81 5.62 -1.14
N LEU A 180 4.20 6.80 -1.38
CA LEU A 180 4.59 7.67 -2.49
C LEU A 180 6.02 8.21 -2.33
N ILE A 181 6.39 8.60 -1.10
CA ILE A 181 7.74 9.11 -0.82
C ILE A 181 8.77 8.01 -1.06
N ALA A 182 8.53 6.80 -0.56
CA ALA A 182 9.41 5.65 -0.76
C ALA A 182 9.56 5.29 -2.24
N ASP A 183 8.45 5.23 -2.99
CA ASP A 183 8.45 4.97 -4.44
C ASP A 183 9.24 6.02 -5.22
N LEU A 184 9.07 7.31 -4.88
CA LEU A 184 9.77 8.42 -5.54
C LEU A 184 11.25 8.47 -5.21
N TYR A 185 11.61 8.21 -3.95
CA TYR A 185 13.00 8.11 -3.52
C TYR A 185 13.70 6.98 -4.27
N PHE A 186 13.13 5.77 -4.25
CA PHE A 186 13.68 4.61 -4.95
C PHE A 186 13.83 4.87 -6.45
N LYS A 187 12.84 5.51 -7.08
CA LYS A 187 12.93 5.88 -8.51
C LYS A 187 14.09 6.83 -8.79
N LYS A 188 14.44 7.72 -7.87
CA LYS A 188 15.53 8.71 -8.04
C LYS A 188 16.90 8.13 -7.73
N THR A 189 17.01 7.26 -6.73
CA THR A 189 18.32 6.81 -6.20
C THR A 189 18.63 5.35 -6.51
N SER A 190 17.64 4.55 -6.91
CA SER A 190 17.72 3.08 -6.99
C SER A 190 18.06 2.41 -5.66
N THR A 191 17.81 3.08 -4.54
CA THR A 191 18.05 2.61 -3.17
C THR A 191 16.81 2.85 -2.31
N LEU A 192 16.63 2.09 -1.23
CA LEU A 192 15.55 2.36 -0.27
C LEU A 192 15.84 3.65 0.49
N ILE A 193 14.77 4.34 0.91
CA ILE A 193 14.90 5.49 1.81
C ILE A 193 15.68 5.09 3.08
N PRO A 194 16.68 5.85 3.54
CA PRO A 194 17.50 5.45 4.69
C PRO A 194 16.68 5.13 5.94
N LEU A 195 17.12 4.12 6.71
CA LEU A 195 16.47 3.66 7.94
C LEU A 195 16.55 4.73 9.03
N ARG A 196 15.43 5.02 9.70
CA ARG A 196 15.47 5.83 10.93
C ARG A 196 16.14 5.02 12.05
N PRO A 197 17.06 5.63 12.83
CA PRO A 197 17.77 4.94 13.91
C PRO A 197 16.86 4.44 15.04
N ASP A 198 15.65 5.00 15.17
CA ASP A 198 14.75 4.73 16.30
C ASP A 198 13.80 3.54 16.07
N ASN A 199 13.97 2.77 14.99
CA ASN A 199 13.07 1.66 14.66
C ASN A 199 13.26 0.43 15.54
N ASP A 200 14.34 0.37 16.31
CA ASP A 200 14.76 -0.85 16.99
C ASP A 200 14.83 -0.59 18.50
N GLU A 201 13.94 -1.27 19.25
CA GLU A 201 14.04 -1.70 20.66
C GLU A 201 12.93 -1.26 21.64
N GLU A 202 12.46 0.00 21.64
CA GLU A 202 11.33 0.42 22.49
C GLU A 202 10.05 0.58 21.67
N GLY A 203 9.36 -0.54 21.44
CA GLY A 203 8.19 -0.61 20.55
C GLY A 203 7.24 0.59 20.65
N PHE A 204 6.94 1.20 19.51
CA PHE A 204 6.00 2.31 19.32
C PHE A 204 4.74 2.14 20.18
N LYS A 205 4.59 2.98 21.22
CA LYS A 205 3.45 2.95 22.14
C LYS A 205 2.40 3.95 21.71
N ILE A 206 1.24 3.46 21.31
CA ILE A 206 0.09 4.31 20.97
C ILE A 206 -0.53 4.87 22.27
N PRO A 207 -0.55 6.20 22.47
CA PRO A 207 -1.05 6.83 23.68
C PRO A 207 -2.58 6.71 23.80
N GLY A 208 -3.08 6.88 25.03
CA GLY A 208 -4.51 6.81 25.35
C GLY A 208 -4.91 5.49 26.00
N LYS A 209 -6.21 5.36 26.29
CA LYS A 209 -6.74 4.19 26.99
C LYS A 209 -7.07 3.07 26.00
N PRO A 210 -6.44 1.88 26.10
CA PRO A 210 -6.80 0.74 25.28
C PRO A 210 -8.29 0.43 25.36
N TRP A 211 -8.85 -0.14 24.29
CA TRP A 211 -10.27 -0.46 24.17
C TRP A 211 -10.46 -1.95 23.90
N LYS A 212 -11.70 -2.42 24.06
CA LYS A 212 -12.12 -3.77 23.70
C LYS A 212 -13.28 -3.68 22.72
N GLN A 213 -13.37 -4.63 21.78
CA GLN A 213 -14.41 -4.63 20.74
C GLN A 213 -15.83 -4.43 21.30
N LYS A 214 -16.14 -5.09 22.43
CA LYS A 214 -17.45 -5.00 23.10
C LYS A 214 -17.80 -3.62 23.66
N GLU A 215 -16.80 -2.75 23.83
CA GLU A 215 -16.96 -1.39 24.38
C GLU A 215 -17.18 -0.36 23.26
N LEU A 216 -16.91 -0.71 21.99
CA LEU A 216 -17.01 0.22 20.88
C LEU A 216 -18.41 0.84 20.71
N PRO A 217 -19.53 0.07 20.78
CA PRO A 217 -20.86 0.66 20.58
C PRO A 217 -21.22 1.69 21.66
N SER A 218 -20.76 1.51 22.89
CA SER A 218 -21.07 2.43 24.01
C SER A 218 -20.07 3.57 24.16
N ARG A 219 -18.80 3.35 23.78
CA ARG A 219 -17.74 4.37 23.86
C ARG A 219 -17.79 5.34 22.67
N TYR A 220 -18.22 4.88 21.49
CA TYR A 220 -18.28 5.68 20.26
C TYR A 220 -19.64 5.53 19.57
N PRO A 221 -20.75 5.94 20.23
CA PRO A 221 -22.10 5.69 19.72
C PRO A 221 -22.36 6.32 18.35
N GLU A 222 -21.89 7.55 18.13
CA GLU A 222 -22.09 8.27 16.86
C GLU A 222 -21.35 7.59 15.68
N LEU A 223 -20.11 7.16 15.90
CA LEU A 223 -19.35 6.42 14.89
C LEU A 223 -19.96 5.04 14.62
N TRP A 224 -20.42 4.37 15.68
CA TRP A 224 -21.07 3.07 15.56
C TRP A 224 -22.35 3.16 14.73
N GLU A 225 -23.23 4.12 15.02
CA GLU A 225 -24.46 4.34 14.26
C GLU A 225 -24.19 4.68 12.79
N ALA A 226 -23.10 5.41 12.50
CA ALA A 226 -22.76 5.82 11.16
C ALA A 226 -22.15 4.70 10.29
N PHE A 227 -21.44 3.73 10.87
CA PHE A 227 -20.57 2.81 10.12
C PHE A 227 -20.73 1.31 10.41
N ALA A 228 -21.40 0.90 11.50
CA ALA A 228 -21.49 -0.51 11.93
C ALA A 228 -22.85 -1.18 11.66
#